data_AF-A0A2V7BNL1-F1
#
_entry.id   AF-A0A2V7BNL1-F1
#
_cell.length_a   1.000
_cell.length_b   1.000
_cell.length_c   1.000
_cell.angle_alpha   90.00
_cell.angle_beta   90.00
_cell.angle_gamma   90.00
#
_symmetry.space_group_name_H-M   'P 1'
#
loop_
_entity.id
_entity.type
_entity.pdbx_description
1 polymer ?
#
loop_
_entity_poly.entity_id
_entity_poly.type
_entity_poly.pdbx_seq_one_letter_code
_entity_poly.pdbx_strand_id
1 'polypeptide(L)'
;MLKALLGLATLLTLTSCTAAARVTVTPLRDQSASQIEADRARCDEWAKKTADVAVGYAACMISAGYEAPPGVRSTSQRVRLARTPTTSDPIRVLIDFLECDSQAQREAESGLGMVGKAVRDNLGWSWGSVTKRRQVFVDCLKPRGYDIEKS
;
A
#
# COMPACT_ATOMS: atom_id res chain seq x y z
N MET A 1 4.78 -45.03 -29.12
CA MET A 1 5.16 -45.03 -27.69
C MET A 1 5.33 -43.59 -27.24
N LEU A 2 4.38 -43.04 -26.48
CA LEU A 2 4.54 -41.78 -25.73
C LEU A 2 3.57 -41.82 -24.55
N LYS A 3 3.97 -42.56 -23.51
CA LYS A 3 3.47 -42.44 -22.15
C LYS A 3 4.57 -41.70 -21.39
N ALA A 4 4.35 -40.45 -21.02
CA ALA A 4 5.02 -39.80 -19.90
C ALA A 4 4.37 -38.44 -19.61
N LEU A 5 3.81 -38.30 -18.40
CA LEU A 5 3.67 -37.06 -17.61
C LEU A 5 2.55 -36.09 -18.06
N LEU A 6 1.25 -36.41 -17.98
CA LEU A 6 0.43 -36.40 -16.75
C LEU A 6 1.21 -36.17 -15.45
N GLY A 7 1.40 -34.91 -15.05
CA GLY A 7 1.99 -34.56 -13.75
C GLY A 7 2.37 -33.10 -13.58
N LEU A 8 1.39 -32.19 -13.57
CA LEU A 8 1.45 -30.83 -13.01
C LEU A 8 0.00 -30.29 -13.03
N ALA A 9 -0.93 -30.98 -12.37
CA ALA A 9 -1.23 -30.76 -10.95
C ALA A 9 -1.42 -29.26 -10.64
N THR A 10 -2.56 -28.73 -11.10
CA THR A 10 -3.51 -28.00 -10.25
C THR A 10 -2.93 -27.34 -9.00
N LEU A 11 -2.50 -26.08 -9.11
CA LEU A 11 -2.34 -25.16 -7.99
C LEU A 11 -2.84 -23.76 -8.41
N LEU A 12 -4.13 -23.70 -8.75
CA LEU A 12 -4.94 -22.48 -8.79
C LEU A 12 -6.07 -22.69 -7.77
N THR A 13 -5.71 -22.84 -6.51
CA THR A 13 -6.69 -22.99 -5.43
C THR A 13 -6.53 -21.88 -4.43
N LEU A 14 -7.63 -21.13 -4.26
CA LEU A 14 -7.91 -20.11 -3.26
C LEU A 14 -7.33 -18.72 -3.56
N THR A 15 -7.80 -18.13 -4.67
CA THR A 15 -8.06 -16.69 -4.68
C THR A 15 -9.20 -16.41 -3.69
N SER A 16 -8.89 -16.35 -2.40
CA SER A 16 -9.68 -15.51 -1.51
C SER A 16 -9.59 -14.11 -2.09
N CYS A 17 -10.65 -13.70 -2.77
CA CYS A 17 -10.76 -12.38 -3.40
C CYS A 17 -11.02 -11.36 -2.28
N THR A 18 -10.09 -11.25 -1.31
CA THR A 18 -10.13 -10.24 -0.27
C THR A 18 -9.58 -8.94 -0.85
N ALA A 19 -10.06 -7.79 -0.37
CA ALA A 19 -9.56 -6.48 -0.80
C ALA A 19 -8.02 -6.36 -0.65
N ALA A 20 -7.46 -7.06 0.32
CA ALA A 20 -6.02 -7.24 0.55
C ALA A 20 -5.30 -7.97 -0.60
N ALA A 21 -5.91 -8.99 -1.21
CA ALA A 21 -5.34 -9.73 -2.34
C ALA A 21 -5.16 -8.89 -3.61
N ARG A 22 -5.73 -7.68 -3.68
CA ARG A 22 -5.56 -6.74 -4.81
C ARG A 22 -4.34 -5.84 -4.67
N VAL A 23 -3.71 -5.79 -3.50
CA VAL A 23 -2.49 -4.99 -3.28
C VAL A 23 -1.30 -5.75 -3.86
N THR A 24 -0.78 -5.29 -5.00
CA THR A 24 0.39 -5.91 -5.63
C THR A 24 1.64 -5.62 -4.82
N VAL A 25 2.32 -6.66 -4.35
CA VAL A 25 3.54 -6.59 -3.53
C VAL A 25 4.76 -7.11 -4.30
N THR A 26 5.91 -6.49 -4.07
CA THR A 26 7.20 -6.93 -4.65
C THR A 26 8.15 -7.29 -3.51
N PRO A 27 8.68 -8.53 -3.47
CA PRO A 27 9.72 -8.90 -2.51
C PRO A 27 10.98 -8.03 -2.66
N LEU A 28 11.57 -7.59 -1.56
CA LEU A 28 12.84 -6.84 -1.57
C LEU A 28 14.07 -7.70 -1.21
N ARG A 29 13.85 -8.99 -0.94
CA ARG A 29 14.87 -9.98 -0.60
C ARG A 29 14.53 -11.30 -1.28
N ASP A 30 15.46 -12.25 -1.24
CA ASP A 30 15.27 -13.63 -1.71
C ASP A 30 14.31 -14.39 -0.79
N GLN A 31 13.02 -14.07 -0.90
CA GLN A 31 11.94 -14.76 -0.22
C GLN A 31 11.43 -15.89 -1.11
N SER A 32 11.33 -17.10 -0.54
CA SER A 32 10.73 -18.23 -1.26
C SER A 32 9.23 -17.98 -1.50
N ALA A 33 8.67 -18.65 -2.52
CA ALA A 33 7.23 -18.58 -2.79
C ALA A 33 6.39 -18.93 -1.54
N SER A 34 6.81 -19.94 -0.77
CA SER A 34 6.16 -20.34 0.48
C SER A 34 6.23 -19.27 1.58
N GLN A 35 7.34 -18.53 1.69
CA GLN A 35 7.46 -17.40 2.62
C GLN A 35 6.53 -16.26 2.20
N ILE A 36 6.46 -15.96 0.91
CA ILE A 36 5.56 -14.93 0.36
C ILE A 36 4.10 -15.28 0.68
N GLU A 37 3.68 -16.52 0.45
CA GLU A 37 2.31 -16.95 0.75
C GLU A 37 1.99 -16.90 2.26
N ALA A 38 2.91 -17.34 3.11
CA ALA A 38 2.76 -17.27 4.56
C ALA A 38 2.66 -15.82 5.06
N ASP A 39 3.47 -14.91 4.51
CA ASP A 39 3.44 -13.48 4.82
C ASP A 39 2.12 -12.85 4.39
N ARG A 40 1.65 -13.16 3.18
CA ARG A 40 0.36 -12.69 2.67
C ARG A 40 -0.80 -13.14 3.56
N ALA A 41 -0.84 -14.42 3.94
CA ALA A 41 -1.90 -14.95 4.80
C ALA A 41 -1.89 -14.30 6.19
N ARG A 42 -0.70 -14.15 6.80
CA ARG A 42 -0.54 -13.46 8.08
C ARG A 42 -1.00 -12.01 8.01
N CYS A 43 -0.63 -11.29 6.95
CA CYS A 43 -1.01 -9.89 6.79
C CYS A 43 -2.49 -9.70 6.44
N ASP A 44 -3.13 -10.63 5.71
CA ASP A 44 -4.58 -10.63 5.47
C ASP A 44 -5.36 -10.75 6.79
N GLU A 45 -4.96 -11.68 7.67
CA GLU A 45 -5.57 -11.85 8.99
C GLU A 45 -5.34 -10.66 9.92
N TRP A 46 -4.14 -10.06 9.87
CA TRP A 46 -3.85 -8.86 10.65
C TRP A 46 -4.67 -7.66 10.17
N ALA A 47 -4.76 -7.46 8.86
CA ALA A 47 -5.46 -6.34 8.25
C ALA A 47 -6.97 -6.32 8.56
N LYS A 48 -7.60 -7.48 8.75
CA LYS A 48 -9.02 -7.58 9.17
C LYS A 48 -9.31 -6.89 10.51
N LYS A 49 -8.28 -6.68 11.35
CA LYS A 49 -8.39 -6.00 12.64
C LYS A 49 -8.19 -4.49 12.53
N THR A 50 -7.88 -3.98 11.35
CA THR A 50 -7.62 -2.56 11.10
C THR A 50 -8.87 -1.86 10.55
N ALA A 51 -8.92 -0.53 10.70
CA ALA A 51 -10.06 0.26 10.21
C ALA A 51 -10.17 0.29 8.67
N ASP A 52 -9.04 0.16 7.98
CA ASP A 52 -8.99 0.01 6.52
C ASP A 52 -8.12 -1.19 6.15
N VAL A 53 -8.76 -2.24 5.64
CA VAL A 53 -8.12 -3.52 5.31
C VAL A 53 -7.03 -3.36 4.26
N ALA A 54 -7.19 -2.46 3.28
CA ALA A 54 -6.20 -2.28 2.23
C ALA A 54 -4.95 -1.58 2.76
N VAL A 55 -5.13 -0.53 3.57
CA VAL A 55 -4.01 0.19 4.20
C VAL A 55 -3.30 -0.69 5.22
N GLY A 56 -4.05 -1.43 6.03
CA GLY A 56 -3.50 -2.38 7.00
C GLY A 56 -2.69 -3.49 6.33
N TYR A 57 -3.22 -4.08 5.27
CA TYR A 57 -2.49 -5.10 4.52
C TYR A 57 -1.18 -4.55 3.94
N ALA A 58 -1.22 -3.38 3.30
CA ALA A 58 -0.03 -2.73 2.75
C ALA A 58 1.01 -2.42 3.83
N ALA A 59 0.59 -1.90 4.98
CA ALA A 59 1.47 -1.61 6.11
C ALA A 59 2.17 -2.87 6.64
N CYS A 60 1.44 -3.98 6.77
CA CYS A 60 2.00 -5.26 7.20
C CYS A 60 2.97 -5.86 6.18
N MET A 61 2.66 -5.77 4.88
CA MET A 61 3.57 -6.25 3.84
C MET A 61 4.83 -5.38 3.78
N ILE A 62 4.72 -4.06 3.88
CA ILE A 62 5.88 -3.18 3.88
C ILE A 62 6.75 -3.42 5.12
N SER A 63 6.14 -3.63 6.29
CA SER A 63 6.88 -3.98 7.51
C SER A 63 7.57 -5.35 7.42
N ALA A 64 7.03 -6.28 6.64
CA ALA A 64 7.64 -7.59 6.35
C ALA A 64 8.77 -7.51 5.29
N GLY A 65 9.09 -6.32 4.78
CA GLY A 65 10.17 -6.12 3.81
C GLY A 65 9.74 -6.30 2.37
N TYR A 66 8.48 -6.01 2.07
CA TYR A 66 7.99 -5.89 0.71
C TYR A 66 7.88 -4.43 0.30
N GLU A 67 7.80 -4.20 -0.99
CA GLU A 67 7.33 -2.95 -1.55
C GLU A 67 5.86 -3.10 -1.93
N ALA A 68 5.03 -2.10 -1.63
CA ALA A 68 3.60 -2.13 -1.93
C ALA A 68 3.04 -0.70 -2.09
N PRO A 69 1.94 -0.51 -2.83
CA PRO A 69 1.18 0.75 -2.73
C PRO A 69 0.58 0.86 -1.32
N PRO A 70 0.57 2.04 -0.68
CA PRO A 70 0.19 2.23 0.72
C PRO A 70 -1.31 2.05 0.99
N GLY A 71 -2.13 1.83 -0.03
CA GLY A 71 -3.58 1.61 0.10
C GLY A 71 -4.39 2.86 0.45
N VAL A 72 -3.75 4.03 0.58
CA VAL A 72 -4.39 5.31 0.89
C VAL A 72 -4.73 6.11 -0.38
N ARG A 73 -5.62 7.10 -0.24
CA ARG A 73 -6.08 7.91 -1.39
C ARG A 73 -5.05 8.93 -1.87
N SER A 74 -4.07 9.29 -1.04
CA SER A 74 -3.06 10.30 -1.40
C SER A 74 -2.13 9.89 -2.51
N THR A 75 -1.85 8.59 -2.67
CA THR A 75 -0.94 8.11 -3.70
C THR A 75 -1.15 6.62 -3.97
N SER A 76 -0.98 6.23 -5.23
CA SER A 76 -0.84 4.83 -5.65
C SER A 76 0.62 4.41 -5.81
N GLN A 77 1.58 5.30 -5.52
CA GLN A 77 3.00 4.97 -5.64
C GLN A 77 3.41 3.84 -4.71
N ARG A 78 4.35 3.04 -5.18
CA ARG A 78 4.93 1.96 -4.41
C ARG A 78 5.90 2.52 -3.37
N VAL A 79 5.78 2.01 -2.14
CA VAL A 79 6.53 2.44 -0.97
C VAL A 79 7.21 1.23 -0.36
N ARG A 80 8.41 1.45 0.16
CA ARG A 80 9.16 0.47 0.96
C ARG A 80 9.90 1.17 2.10
N LEU A 81 10.33 0.40 3.10
CA LEU A 81 11.23 0.93 4.13
C LEU A 81 12.66 1.05 3.57
N ALA A 82 13.29 2.21 3.76
CA ALA A 82 14.63 2.51 3.25
C ALA A 82 15.73 1.66 3.91
N ARG A 83 15.46 1.19 5.14
CA ARG A 83 16.23 0.13 5.78
C ARG A 83 15.25 -0.96 6.15
N THR A 84 15.52 -2.18 5.74
CA THR A 84 14.74 -3.34 6.15
C THR A 84 14.96 -3.56 7.65
N PRO A 85 14.00 -3.22 8.51
CA PRO A 85 14.18 -3.42 9.93
C PRO A 85 14.13 -4.93 10.18
N THR A 86 14.95 -5.40 11.11
CA THR A 86 14.92 -6.81 11.53
C THR A 86 13.58 -7.19 12.17
N THR A 87 12.74 -6.21 12.51
CA THR A 87 11.34 -6.32 12.94
C THR A 87 10.69 -4.92 12.88
N SER A 88 10.13 -4.52 11.74
CA SER A 88 9.31 -3.30 11.69
C SER A 88 7.94 -3.59 12.28
N ASP A 89 7.49 -2.75 13.20
CA ASP A 89 6.14 -2.83 13.74
C ASP A 89 5.11 -2.42 12.65
N PRO A 90 4.23 -3.32 12.18
CA PRO A 90 3.20 -2.99 11.21
C PRO A 90 2.26 -1.88 11.70
N ILE A 91 2.09 -1.72 13.02
CA ILE A 91 1.29 -0.63 13.61
C ILE A 91 1.94 0.72 13.31
N ARG A 92 3.27 0.82 13.44
CA ARG A 92 4.00 2.06 13.14
C ARG A 92 3.85 2.47 11.68
N VAL A 93 3.99 1.51 10.76
CA VAL A 93 3.81 1.76 9.32
C VAL A 93 2.38 2.22 9.02
N LEU A 94 1.39 1.58 9.65
CA LEU A 94 -0.02 1.95 9.50
C LEU A 94 -0.28 3.39 9.99
N ILE A 95 0.23 3.75 11.17
CA ILE A 95 0.09 5.10 11.73
C ILE A 95 0.74 6.13 10.80
N ASP A 96 1.96 5.87 10.32
CA ASP A 96 2.66 6.77 9.40
C ASP A 96 1.85 7.04 8.14
N PHE A 97 1.26 6.01 7.53
CA PHE A 97 0.45 6.17 6.32
C PHE A 97 -0.83 6.96 6.58
N LEU A 98 -1.53 6.69 7.68
CA LEU A 98 -2.77 7.40 8.01
C LEU A 98 -2.52 8.87 8.37
N GLU A 99 -1.46 9.16 9.12
CA GLU A 99 -1.07 10.54 9.46
C GLU A 99 -0.68 11.32 8.20
N CYS A 100 0.19 10.77 7.37
CA CYS A 100 0.61 11.43 6.14
C CYS A 100 -0.54 11.59 5.15
N ASP A 101 -1.48 10.64 5.07
CA ASP A 101 -2.68 10.78 4.23
C ASP A 101 -3.61 11.88 4.74
N SER A 102 -3.80 11.97 6.07
CA SER A 102 -4.59 13.02 6.69
C SER A 102 -3.98 14.41 6.47
N GLN A 103 -2.66 14.53 6.61
CA GLN A 103 -1.95 15.78 6.34
C GLN A 103 -2.10 16.18 4.87
N ALA A 104 -1.84 15.25 3.95
CA ALA A 104 -1.98 15.48 2.52
C ALA A 104 -3.40 15.89 2.13
N GLN A 105 -4.42 15.30 2.76
CA GLN A 105 -5.81 15.70 2.56
C GLN A 105 -6.08 17.12 3.07
N ARG A 106 -5.64 17.45 4.28
CA ARG A 106 -5.81 18.80 4.86
C ARG A 106 -5.14 19.88 4.02
N GLU A 107 -3.95 19.62 3.48
CA GLU A 107 -3.21 20.57 2.64
C GLU A 107 -3.77 20.71 1.21
N ALA A 108 -4.41 19.66 0.71
CA ALA A 108 -5.18 19.72 -0.54
C ALA A 108 -6.49 20.52 -0.33
N GLU A 109 -7.12 20.40 0.85
CA GLU A 109 -8.36 21.09 1.19
C GLU A 109 -8.13 22.55 1.64
N SER A 110 -7.01 22.86 2.28
CA SER A 110 -6.68 24.22 2.75
C SER A 110 -6.46 25.22 1.62
N GLY A 111 -6.03 24.75 0.45
CA GLY A 111 -5.87 25.56 -0.77
C GLY A 111 -7.20 25.99 -1.41
N LEU A 112 -8.34 25.51 -0.92
CA LEU A 112 -9.65 25.72 -1.57
C LEU A 112 -10.51 26.85 -0.96
N GLY A 113 -10.20 27.35 0.24
CA GLY A 113 -10.92 28.47 0.88
C GLY A 113 -12.46 28.35 0.92
N MET A 114 -13.17 29.45 1.19
CA MET A 114 -14.66 29.51 1.25
C MET A 114 -15.36 29.24 -0.10
N VAL A 115 -14.62 29.28 -1.22
CA VAL A 115 -15.14 29.04 -2.59
C VAL A 115 -15.04 27.55 -2.97
N GLY A 116 -14.34 26.75 -2.17
CA GLY A 116 -13.93 25.38 -2.45
C GLY A 116 -15.04 24.33 -2.53
N LYS A 117 -16.24 24.60 -2.03
CA LYS A 117 -17.35 23.63 -2.08
C LYS A 117 -18.06 23.66 -3.44
N ALA A 118 -18.25 24.83 -4.03
CA ALA A 118 -18.89 24.97 -5.34
C ALA A 118 -18.02 24.48 -6.50
N VAL A 119 -16.69 24.66 -6.40
CA VAL A 119 -15.74 24.15 -7.42
C VAL A 119 -15.61 22.62 -7.30
N ARG A 120 -15.64 22.07 -6.09
CA ARG A 120 -15.59 20.62 -5.81
C ARG A 120 -16.72 19.84 -6.50
N ASP A 121 -17.92 20.40 -6.55
CA ASP A 121 -19.12 19.73 -7.07
C ASP A 121 -19.32 19.94 -8.58
N ASN A 122 -18.73 20.98 -9.19
CA ASN A 122 -18.95 21.35 -10.61
C ASN A 122 -17.72 21.18 -11.52
N LEU A 123 -16.50 21.27 -10.98
CA LEU A 123 -15.26 21.19 -11.74
C LEU A 123 -14.41 20.10 -11.09
N GLY A 124 -14.58 18.88 -11.60
CA GLY A 124 -13.93 17.67 -11.10
C GLY A 124 -12.48 17.91 -10.69
N TRP A 125 -12.11 17.33 -9.54
CA TRP A 125 -10.79 17.39 -8.91
C TRP A 125 -9.67 17.65 -9.93
N SER A 126 -9.15 18.88 -9.96
CA SER A 126 -8.13 19.23 -10.96
C SER A 126 -6.87 18.41 -10.75
N TRP A 127 -6.21 18.04 -11.85
CA TRP A 127 -4.93 17.30 -11.86
C TRP A 127 -3.85 17.88 -10.93
N GLY A 128 -3.93 19.18 -10.59
CA GLY A 128 -3.04 19.85 -9.64
C GLY A 128 -3.23 19.43 -8.18
N SER A 129 -4.45 19.10 -7.74
CA SER A 129 -4.70 18.70 -6.34
C SER A 129 -4.18 17.30 -6.04
N VAL A 130 -4.27 16.38 -7.02
CA VAL A 130 -3.73 15.02 -6.92
C VAL A 130 -2.21 15.06 -6.82
N THR A 131 -1.56 15.88 -7.65
CA THR A 131 -0.10 16.04 -7.63
C THR A 131 0.38 16.65 -6.31
N LYS A 132 -0.33 17.68 -5.80
CA LYS A 132 -0.01 18.29 -4.50
C LYS A 132 -0.21 17.29 -3.35
N ARG A 133 -1.33 16.57 -3.31
CA ARG A 133 -1.62 15.56 -2.28
C ARG A 133 -0.55 14.47 -2.26
N ARG A 134 -0.16 13.99 -3.44
CA ARG A 134 0.95 13.04 -3.60
C ARG A 134 2.26 13.61 -3.05
N GLN A 135 2.61 14.84 -3.40
CA GLN A 135 3.86 15.46 -2.95
C GLN A 135 3.93 15.58 -1.43
N VAL A 136 2.86 16.07 -0.80
CA VAL A 136 2.77 16.21 0.67
C VAL A 136 2.89 14.86 1.36
N PHE A 137 2.21 13.84 0.83
CA PHE A 137 2.31 12.48 1.36
C PHE A 137 3.74 11.93 1.28
N VAL A 138 4.39 12.10 0.13
CA VAL A 138 5.78 11.67 -0.11
C VAL A 138 6.75 12.39 0.83
N ASP A 139 6.61 13.71 0.97
CA ASP A 139 7.49 14.52 1.81
C ASP A 139 7.29 14.24 3.30
N CYS A 140 6.11 13.80 3.71
CA CYS A 140 5.84 13.32 5.06
C CYS A 140 6.49 11.95 5.34
N LEU A 141 6.55 11.05 4.36
CA LEU A 141 7.11 9.69 4.53
C LEU A 141 8.64 9.63 4.44
N LYS A 142 9.27 10.35 3.49
CA LYS A 142 10.74 10.33 3.32
C LYS A 142 11.53 10.50 4.63
N PRO A 143 11.29 11.52 5.48
CA PRO A 143 12.04 11.70 6.72
C PRO A 143 11.76 10.59 7.74
N ARG A 144 10.67 9.84 7.60
CA ARG A 144 10.31 8.70 8.46
C ARG A 144 10.99 7.39 8.04
N GLY A 145 11.85 7.42 7.01
CA GLY A 145 12.65 6.28 6.59
C GLY A 145 12.01 5.41 5.52
N TYR A 146 11.18 6.01 4.65
CA TYR A 146 10.57 5.31 3.51
C TYR A 146 11.22 5.74 2.19
N ASP A 147 11.45 4.77 1.33
CA ASP A 147 11.77 4.99 -0.08
C ASP A 147 10.50 4.87 -0.90
N ILE A 148 10.38 5.73 -1.92
CA ILE A 148 9.23 5.77 -2.82
C ILE A 148 9.76 5.58 -4.23
N GLU A 149 9.30 4.54 -4.91
CA GLU A 149 9.68 4.32 -6.30
C GLU A 149 9.04 5.40 -7.18
N LYS A 150 9.83 5.95 -8.11
CA LYS A 150 9.28 6.78 -9.18
C LYS A 150 8.52 5.83 -10.13
N SER A 151 7.20 5.92 -10.10
CA SER A 151 6.34 5.34 -11.14
C SER A 151 6.74 5.81 -12.53
#